data_AF-A0A2H9Q9Z2-F1
#
_entry.id   AF-A0A2H9Q9Z2-F1
#
_cell.length_a   1.000
_cell.length_b   1.000
_cell.length_c   1.000
_cell.angle_alpha   90.00
_cell.angle_beta   90.00
_cell.angle_gamma   90.00
#
_symmetry.space_group_name_H-M   'P 1'
#
loop_
_entity.id
_entity.type
_entity.pdbx_description
1 polymer ?
#
loop_
_entity_poly.entity_id
_entity_poly.type
_entity_poly.pdbx_seq_one_letter_code
_entity_poly.pdbx_strand_id
1 'polypeptide(L)'
;MRIVVTGTPGTGKTVLARKIGAALDLPVVAASEVAKKNGWVKRGEADLKKLERFYASLKGGFVAEGHLLCEFSVPRAQCIVLRTRPDVLKKRLEARGYSKKKTLDNLVCEALDYCLVKAECNYRRVTQVDNTRFASVECALGGNQERDWTGFVIKKMPEVLM
;
A
#
# COMPACT_ATOMS: atom_id res chain seq x y z
N MET A 1 6.40 -6.54 15.46
CA MET A 1 6.36 -5.35 14.58
C MET A 1 5.18 -5.49 13.61
N ARG A 2 4.43 -4.42 13.30
CA ARG A 2 3.29 -4.46 12.35
C ARG A 2 3.50 -3.43 11.25
N ILE A 3 3.43 -3.86 10.00
CA ILE A 3 3.62 -3.00 8.83
C ILE A 3 2.40 -3.13 7.93
N VAL A 4 1.88 -2.02 7.46
CA VAL A 4 0.82 -1.96 6.45
C VAL A 4 1.45 -1.45 5.15
N VAL A 5 1.22 -2.15 4.04
CA VAL A 5 1.60 -1.71 2.70
C VAL A 5 0.33 -1.47 1.89
N THR A 6 0.02 -0.20 1.67
CA THR A 6 -1.16 0.27 0.92
C THR A 6 -0.75 1.17 -0.26
N GLY A 7 -1.72 1.72 -0.98
CA GLY A 7 -1.55 2.48 -2.21
C GLY A 7 -2.47 2.00 -3.32
N THR A 8 -2.56 2.77 -4.40
CA THR A 8 -3.44 2.49 -5.53
C THR A 8 -3.16 1.12 -6.16
N PRO A 9 -4.16 0.36 -6.65
CA PRO A 9 -3.90 -0.84 -7.44
C PRO A 9 -2.86 -0.60 -8.54
N GLY A 10 -1.90 -1.52 -8.70
CA GLY A 10 -0.80 -1.38 -9.68
C GLY A 10 0.49 -0.74 -9.14
N THR A 11 0.48 -0.11 -7.96
CA THR A 11 1.68 0.53 -7.38
C THR A 11 2.73 -0.45 -6.85
N GLY A 12 2.48 -1.77 -6.82
CA GLY A 12 3.47 -2.80 -6.46
C GLY A 12 3.44 -3.30 -5.01
N LYS A 13 2.37 -3.02 -4.26
CA LYS A 13 2.17 -3.45 -2.85
C LYS A 13 2.55 -4.91 -2.57
N THR A 14 1.98 -5.86 -3.31
CA THR A 14 2.22 -7.30 -3.11
C THR A 14 3.69 -7.67 -3.22
N VAL A 15 4.45 -7.06 -4.14
CA VAL A 15 5.87 -7.33 -4.31
C VAL A 15 6.66 -6.80 -3.11
N LEU A 16 6.43 -5.54 -2.73
CA LEU A 16 7.15 -4.95 -1.60
C LEU A 16 6.79 -5.63 -0.28
N ALA A 17 5.51 -5.93 -0.03
CA ALA A 17 5.07 -6.62 1.17
C ALA A 17 5.72 -8.00 1.33
N ARG A 18 5.85 -8.76 0.23
CA ARG A 18 6.59 -10.04 0.23
C ARG A 18 8.07 -9.87 0.54
N LYS A 19 8.74 -8.88 -0.06
CA LYS A 19 10.14 -8.59 0.24
C LYS A 19 10.35 -8.20 1.71
N ILE A 20 9.49 -7.34 2.26
CA ILE A 20 9.52 -6.95 3.68
C ILE A 20 9.28 -8.16 4.58
N GLY A 21 8.26 -8.97 4.28
CA GLY A 21 7.95 -10.17 5.06
C GLY A 21 9.12 -11.14 5.11
N ALA A 22 9.78 -11.39 3.97
CA ALA A 22 10.96 -12.25 3.89
C ALA A 22 12.16 -11.67 4.66
N ALA A 23 12.41 -10.36 4.55
CA ALA A 23 13.55 -9.72 5.21
C ALA A 23 13.43 -9.64 6.73
N LEU A 24 12.20 -9.59 7.26
CA LEU A 24 11.92 -9.46 8.69
C LEU A 24 11.41 -10.76 9.34
N ASP A 25 11.33 -11.85 8.58
CA ASP A 25 10.69 -13.11 8.99
C ASP A 25 9.27 -12.90 9.56
N LEU A 26 8.45 -12.14 8.82
CA LEU A 26 7.07 -11.81 9.19
C LEU A 26 6.07 -12.39 8.18
N PRO A 27 4.94 -12.95 8.65
CA PRO A 27 3.90 -13.42 7.75
C PRO A 27 3.27 -12.23 6.99
N VAL A 28 3.00 -12.45 5.70
CA VAL A 28 2.29 -11.51 4.84
C VAL A 28 0.80 -11.88 4.81
N VAL A 29 -0.04 -10.94 5.18
CA VAL A 29 -1.50 -11.12 5.26
C VAL A 29 -2.15 -10.17 4.24
N ALA A 30 -2.64 -10.73 3.14
CA ALA A 30 -3.27 -9.95 2.08
C ALA A 30 -4.76 -9.75 2.35
N ALA A 31 -5.23 -8.50 2.40
CA ALA A 31 -6.63 -8.16 2.68
C ALA A 31 -7.60 -8.77 1.65
N SER A 32 -7.17 -8.84 0.39
CA SER A 32 -7.96 -9.45 -0.69
C SER A 32 -8.14 -10.97 -0.50
N GLU A 33 -7.10 -11.67 -0.03
CA GLU A 33 -7.18 -13.11 0.26
C GLU A 33 -8.02 -13.38 1.51
N VAL A 34 -7.84 -12.59 2.56
CA VAL A 34 -8.65 -12.68 3.78
C VAL A 34 -10.13 -12.48 3.46
N ALA A 35 -10.48 -11.42 2.71
CA ALA A 35 -11.87 -11.15 2.35
C ALA A 35 -12.48 -12.29 1.51
N LYS A 36 -11.72 -12.82 0.54
CA LYS A 36 -12.17 -13.95 -0.30
C LYS A 36 -12.37 -15.23 0.51
N LYS A 37 -11.38 -15.63 1.30
CA LYS A 37 -11.42 -16.88 2.10
C LYS A 37 -12.59 -16.91 3.08
N ASN A 38 -12.99 -15.76 3.61
CA ASN A 38 -14.07 -15.67 4.58
C ASN A 38 -15.44 -15.29 3.96
N GLY A 39 -15.56 -15.21 2.62
CA GLY A 39 -16.82 -14.84 1.97
C GLY A 39 -17.28 -13.41 2.29
N TRP A 40 -16.35 -12.50 2.56
CA TRP A 40 -16.64 -11.10 2.90
C TRP A 40 -16.69 -10.18 1.70
N VAL A 41 -16.72 -10.74 0.48
CA VAL A 41 -16.88 -10.00 -0.77
C VAL A 41 -18.31 -10.17 -1.26
N LYS A 42 -19.05 -9.07 -1.38
CA LYS A 42 -20.42 -9.04 -1.92
C LYS A 42 -20.48 -8.06 -3.09
N ARG A 43 -21.01 -8.50 -4.24
CA ARG A 43 -21.12 -7.68 -5.46
C ARG A 43 -19.79 -7.00 -5.87
N GLY A 44 -18.66 -7.66 -5.60
CA GLY A 44 -17.32 -7.13 -5.92
C GLY A 44 -16.71 -6.22 -4.85
N GLU A 45 -17.43 -5.92 -3.76
CA GLU A 45 -16.96 -5.05 -2.68
C GLU A 45 -16.67 -5.86 -1.42
N ALA A 46 -15.55 -5.58 -0.75
CA ALA A 46 -15.17 -6.23 0.49
C ALA A 46 -15.75 -5.51 1.73
N ASP A 47 -16.20 -6.28 2.72
CA ASP A 47 -16.70 -5.75 3.99
C ASP A 47 -15.54 -5.19 4.86
N LEU A 48 -15.39 -3.86 4.83
CA LEU A 48 -14.32 -3.14 5.54
C LEU A 48 -14.37 -3.35 7.06
N LYS A 49 -15.57 -3.36 7.66
CA LYS A 49 -15.72 -3.55 9.12
C LYS A 49 -15.29 -4.94 9.57
N LYS A 50 -15.45 -5.96 8.72
CA LYS A 50 -14.94 -7.31 9.00
C LYS A 50 -13.42 -7.38 8.84
N LEU A 51 -12.87 -6.77 7.80
CA LEU A 51 -11.42 -6.68 7.61
C LEU A 51 -10.74 -5.94 8.77
N GLU A 52 -11.28 -4.80 9.19
CA GLU A 52 -10.78 -4.03 10.32
C GLU A 52 -10.74 -4.87 11.61
N ARG A 53 -11.87 -5.52 11.96
CA ARG A 53 -11.95 -6.41 13.13
C ARG A 53 -10.96 -7.57 13.05
N PHE A 54 -10.77 -8.14 11.86
CA PHE A 54 -9.79 -9.21 11.63
C PHE A 54 -8.36 -8.73 11.91
N TYR A 55 -7.93 -7.62 11.31
CA TYR A 55 -6.57 -7.10 11.54
C TYR A 55 -6.34 -6.61 12.97
N ALA A 56 -7.39 -6.12 13.64
CA ALA A 56 -7.33 -5.74 15.04
C ALA A 56 -7.16 -6.95 15.98
N SER A 57 -7.72 -8.11 15.62
CA SER A 57 -7.64 -9.34 16.43
C SER A 57 -6.32 -10.09 16.27
N LEU A 58 -5.62 -9.93 15.14
CA LEU A 58 -4.33 -10.57 14.88
C LEU A 58 -3.32 -10.28 16.01
N LYS A 59 -2.59 -11.33 16.41
CA LYS A 59 -1.53 -11.29 17.40
C LYS A 59 -0.16 -11.35 16.72
N GLY A 60 0.88 -10.95 17.45
CA GLY A 60 2.24 -10.95 16.92
C GLY A 60 2.51 -9.86 15.88
N GLY A 61 3.61 -10.04 15.16
CA GLY A 61 4.01 -9.20 14.03
C GLY A 61 3.57 -9.76 12.69
N PHE A 62 3.29 -8.87 11.74
CA PHE A 62 2.87 -9.23 10.38
C PHE A 62 3.05 -8.05 9.43
N VAL A 63 3.03 -8.34 8.13
CA VAL A 63 2.91 -7.38 7.05
C VAL A 63 1.52 -7.50 6.44
N ALA A 64 0.68 -6.47 6.58
CA ALA A 64 -0.63 -6.42 5.93
C ALA A 64 -0.51 -5.77 4.54
N GLU A 65 -1.12 -6.37 3.53
CA GLU A 65 -1.08 -5.86 2.15
C GLU A 65 -2.48 -5.67 1.56
N GLY A 66 -2.71 -4.51 0.93
CA GLY A 66 -3.94 -4.25 0.18
C GLY A 66 -4.30 -2.78 0.08
N HIS A 67 -4.98 -2.40 -1.00
CA HIS A 67 -5.39 -1.00 -1.23
C HIS A 67 -6.46 -0.54 -0.23
N LEU A 68 -7.33 -1.43 0.24
CA LEU A 68 -8.36 -1.11 1.24
C LEU A 68 -7.80 -0.85 2.65
N LEU A 69 -6.51 -1.16 2.89
CA LEU A 69 -5.91 -0.95 4.20
C LEU A 69 -5.70 0.53 4.54
N CYS A 70 -5.85 1.45 3.57
CA CYS A 70 -5.89 2.89 3.86
C CYS A 70 -7.24 3.33 4.44
N GLU A 71 -8.31 2.53 4.32
CA GLU A 71 -9.68 2.90 4.74
C GLU A 71 -9.93 2.79 6.24
N PHE A 72 -9.10 2.03 6.95
CA PHE A 72 -9.24 1.77 8.38
C PHE A 72 -7.86 1.61 9.02
N SER A 73 -7.81 1.67 10.35
CA SER A 73 -6.56 1.57 11.10
C SER A 73 -6.22 0.12 11.47
N VAL A 74 -4.95 -0.25 11.33
CA VAL A 74 -4.38 -1.46 11.95
C VAL A 74 -3.63 -1.04 13.22
N PRO A 75 -4.02 -1.52 14.42
CA PRO A 75 -3.43 -1.04 15.66
C PRO A 75 -1.91 -1.20 15.74
N ARG A 76 -1.23 -0.11 16.12
CA ARG A 76 0.23 -0.02 16.30
C ARG A 76 1.06 -0.30 15.04
N ALA A 77 0.46 -0.23 13.86
CA ALA A 77 1.19 -0.41 12.60
C ALA A 77 2.01 0.83 12.21
N GLN A 78 3.06 0.62 11.44
CA GLN A 78 3.64 1.63 10.54
C GLN A 78 2.98 1.44 9.18
N CYS A 79 2.45 2.51 8.59
CA CYS A 79 1.78 2.47 7.30
C CYS A 79 2.70 3.00 6.21
N ILE A 80 2.90 2.20 5.16
CA ILE A 80 3.68 2.53 3.98
C ILE A 80 2.70 2.68 2.82
N VAL A 81 2.63 3.87 2.24
CA VAL A 81 1.80 4.17 1.08
C VAL A 81 2.69 4.20 -0.15
N LEU A 82 2.52 3.21 -1.03
CA LEU A 82 3.25 3.18 -2.29
C LEU A 82 2.62 4.13 -3.30
N ARG A 83 3.45 4.96 -3.89
CA ARG A 83 3.15 5.85 -5.00
C ARG A 83 3.81 5.36 -6.27
N THR A 84 3.28 5.75 -7.43
CA THR A 84 3.90 5.43 -8.71
C THR A 84 3.55 6.50 -9.72
N ARG A 85 4.54 6.96 -10.50
CA ARG A 85 4.32 7.93 -11.57
C ARG A 85 3.19 7.47 -12.51
N PRO A 86 2.22 8.35 -12.88
CA PRO A 86 1.02 7.94 -13.60
C PRO A 86 1.26 7.22 -14.94
N ASP A 87 2.28 7.62 -15.70
CA ASP A 87 2.66 6.97 -16.96
C ASP A 87 3.14 5.52 -16.76
N VAL A 88 3.91 5.26 -15.69
CA VAL A 88 4.36 3.92 -15.31
C VAL A 88 3.20 3.11 -14.74
N LEU A 89 2.36 3.72 -13.91
CA LEU A 89 1.19 3.06 -13.35
C LEU A 89 0.22 2.62 -14.46
N LYS A 90 -0.01 3.48 -15.46
CA LYS A 90 -0.85 3.17 -16.63
C LYS A 90 -0.35 1.90 -17.34
N LYS A 91 0.93 1.86 -17.70
CA LYS A 91 1.56 0.69 -18.35
C LYS A 91 1.39 -0.58 -17.50
N ARG A 92 1.59 -0.49 -16.18
CA ARG A 92 1.42 -1.62 -15.26
C ARG A 92 -0.03 -2.12 -15.18
N LEU A 93 -1.02 -1.22 -15.24
CA LEU A 93 -2.43 -1.56 -15.20
C LEU A 93 -2.91 -2.16 -16.53
N GLU A 94 -2.49 -1.59 -17.66
CA GLU A 94 -2.79 -2.10 -19.00
C GLU A 94 -2.19 -3.50 -19.20
N ALA A 95 -0.94 -3.73 -18.76
CA ALA A 95 -0.31 -5.05 -18.79
C ALA A 95 -1.03 -6.11 -17.93
N ARG A 96 -1.85 -5.68 -16.95
CA ARG A 96 -2.71 -6.57 -16.14
C ARG A 96 -4.08 -6.81 -16.78
N GLY A 97 -4.32 -6.32 -18.00
CA GLY A 97 -5.59 -6.48 -18.72
C GLY A 97 -6.73 -5.61 -18.17
N TYR A 98 -6.42 -4.50 -17.49
CA TYR A 98 -7.48 -3.60 -17.01
C TYR A 98 -8.11 -2.87 -18.20
N SER A 99 -9.44 -2.70 -18.18
CA SER A 99 -10.13 -1.89 -19.18
C SER A 99 -9.65 -0.44 -19.15
N LYS A 100 -9.82 0.30 -20.25
CA LYS A 100 -9.47 1.73 -20.33
C LYS A 100 -10.12 2.53 -19.20
N LYS A 101 -11.42 2.30 -18.95
CA LYS A 101 -12.17 2.94 -17.87
C LYS A 101 -11.53 2.65 -16.50
N LYS A 102 -11.35 1.37 -16.16
CA LYS A 102 -10.77 0.97 -14.87
C LYS A 102 -9.34 1.49 -14.70
N THR A 103 -8.56 1.53 -15.77
CA THR A 103 -7.21 2.09 -15.76
C THR A 103 -7.26 3.58 -15.42
N LEU A 104 -8.13 4.34 -16.11
CA LEU A 104 -8.32 5.77 -15.85
C LEU A 104 -8.78 6.04 -14.41
N ASP A 105 -9.75 5.28 -13.90
CA ASP A 105 -10.25 5.42 -12.52
C ASP A 105 -9.12 5.27 -11.49
N ASN A 106 -8.20 4.30 -11.71
CA ASN A 106 -7.04 4.11 -10.84
C ASN A 106 -5.99 5.22 -11.01
N LEU A 107 -5.77 5.74 -12.23
CA LEU A 107 -4.86 6.87 -12.43
C LEU A 107 -5.36 8.13 -11.74
N VAL A 108 -6.67 8.40 -11.79
CA VAL A 108 -7.29 9.51 -11.08
C VAL A 108 -7.16 9.31 -9.57
N CYS A 109 -7.41 8.09 -9.07
CA CYS A 109 -7.21 7.74 -7.67
C CYS A 109 -5.77 8.01 -7.17
N GLU A 110 -4.76 7.68 -7.98
CA GLU A 110 -3.35 7.95 -7.69
C GLU A 110 -3.01 9.44 -7.75
N ALA A 111 -3.57 10.18 -8.71
CA ALA A 111 -3.33 11.61 -8.88
C ALA A 111 -4.01 12.48 -7.80
N LEU A 112 -5.11 11.99 -7.23
CA LEU A 112 -5.82 12.62 -6.11
C LEU A 112 -5.28 12.23 -4.74
N ASP A 113 -4.16 11.48 -4.69
CA ASP A 113 -3.54 11.04 -3.45
C ASP A 113 -4.48 10.25 -2.52
N TYR A 114 -5.51 9.61 -3.09
CA TYR A 114 -6.61 9.03 -2.31
C TYR A 114 -6.11 8.10 -1.20
N CYS A 115 -5.23 7.15 -1.54
CA CYS A 115 -4.70 6.21 -0.56
C CYS A 115 -3.82 6.87 0.51
N LEU A 116 -3.10 7.95 0.16
CA LEU A 116 -2.25 8.68 1.08
C LEU A 116 -3.08 9.46 2.08
N VAL A 117 -4.02 10.27 1.60
CA VAL A 117 -4.93 11.07 2.43
C VAL A 117 -5.67 10.17 3.41
N LYS A 118 -6.22 9.05 2.92
CA LYS A 118 -6.93 8.08 3.76
C LYS A 118 -6.02 7.42 4.79
N ALA A 119 -4.79 7.09 4.42
CA ALA A 119 -3.82 6.54 5.36
C ALA A 119 -3.44 7.55 6.46
N GLU A 120 -3.21 8.82 6.14
CA GLU A 120 -2.92 9.88 7.11
C GLU A 120 -4.07 10.10 8.10
N CYS A 121 -5.33 10.00 7.65
CA CYS A 121 -6.47 10.07 8.55
C CYS A 121 -6.55 8.88 9.52
N ASN A 122 -6.05 7.71 9.12
CA ASN A 122 -6.26 6.45 9.86
C ASN A 122 -5.02 5.97 10.64
N TYR A 123 -3.82 6.48 10.34
CA TYR A 123 -2.58 6.01 10.92
C TYR A 123 -1.72 7.16 11.44
N ARG A 124 -1.13 6.97 12.63
CA ARG A 124 -0.19 7.94 13.22
C ARG A 124 1.19 7.99 12.55
N ARG A 125 1.61 6.90 11.92
CA ARG A 125 2.94 6.76 11.31
C ARG A 125 2.75 6.33 9.87
N VAL A 126 2.69 7.31 8.98
CA VAL A 126 2.56 7.11 7.55
C VAL A 126 3.88 7.50 6.88
N THR A 127 4.29 6.72 5.90
CA THR A 127 5.44 7.00 5.07
C THR A 127 5.06 6.74 3.62
N GLN A 128 5.27 7.74 2.78
CA GLN A 128 5.12 7.61 1.36
C GLN A 128 6.40 7.04 0.74
N VAL A 129 6.27 6.07 -0.17
CA VAL A 129 7.41 5.47 -0.89
C VAL A 129 7.15 5.52 -2.38
N ASP A 130 8.06 6.14 -3.14
CA ASP A 130 8.03 6.10 -4.60
C ASP A 130 8.44 4.70 -5.09
N ASN A 131 7.52 4.02 -5.76
CA ASN A 131 7.74 2.70 -6.36
C ASN A 131 7.75 2.73 -7.89
N THR A 132 8.06 3.88 -8.50
CA THR A 132 8.20 4.04 -9.94
C THR A 132 9.30 3.13 -10.51
N ARG A 133 10.43 3.01 -9.81
CA ARG A 133 11.58 2.18 -10.20
C ARG A 133 11.78 0.91 -9.36
N PHE A 134 10.73 0.48 -8.64
CA PHE A 134 10.78 -0.63 -7.67
C PHE A 134 11.69 -0.35 -6.46
N ALA A 135 11.08 0.16 -5.38
CA ALA A 135 11.74 0.42 -4.11
C ALA A 135 12.32 -0.86 -3.47
N SER A 136 13.46 -0.69 -2.80
CA SER A 136 14.09 -1.72 -1.99
C SER A 136 13.44 -1.79 -0.60
N VAL A 137 13.73 -2.86 0.15
CA VAL A 137 13.22 -3.01 1.53
C VAL A 137 13.83 -1.95 2.43
N GLU A 138 15.11 -1.65 2.25
CA GLU A 138 15.86 -0.65 3.00
C GLU A 138 15.27 0.75 2.77
N CYS A 139 14.89 1.10 1.54
CA CYS A 139 14.20 2.35 1.26
C CYS A 139 12.81 2.41 1.90
N ALA A 140 12.06 1.30 1.92
CA ALA A 140 10.73 1.27 2.51
C ALA A 140 10.77 1.37 4.05
N LEU A 141 11.65 0.60 4.70
CA LEU A 141 11.75 0.49 6.16
C LEU A 141 12.68 1.53 6.77
N GLY A 142 13.84 1.77 6.17
CA GLY A 142 14.88 2.72 6.58
C GLY A 142 14.99 3.93 5.65
N GLY A 143 16.05 4.74 5.80
CA GLY A 143 16.33 5.92 4.98
C GLY A 143 15.99 7.27 5.63
N ASN A 144 16.64 8.34 5.17
CA ASN A 144 16.34 9.71 5.56
C ASN A 144 14.88 10.03 5.22
N GLN A 145 14.15 10.56 6.20
CA GLN A 145 12.80 11.04 6.00
C GLN A 145 12.87 12.48 5.50
N GLU A 146 12.33 12.72 4.31
CA GLU A 146 12.11 14.06 3.79
C GLU A 146 10.61 14.38 3.86
N ARG A 147 10.26 15.67 3.79
CA ARG A 147 8.86 16.08 3.60
C ARG A 147 8.71 16.70 2.22
N ASP A 148 7.60 16.40 1.53
CA ASP A 148 7.26 17.13 0.30
C ASP A 148 6.69 18.53 0.58
N TRP A 149 6.33 19.22 -0.49
CA TRP A 149 5.71 20.54 -0.46
C TRP A 149 4.37 20.57 0.29
N THR A 150 3.69 19.43 0.42
CA THR A 150 2.48 19.27 1.25
C THR A 150 2.77 18.87 2.70
N GLY A 151 4.04 18.65 3.05
CA GLY A 151 4.48 18.26 4.38
C GLY A 151 4.39 16.75 4.66
N PHE A 152 4.05 15.92 3.68
CA PHE A 152 3.99 14.46 3.84
C PHE A 152 5.38 13.86 3.91
N VAL A 153 5.57 12.87 4.78
CA VAL A 153 6.84 12.16 4.90
C VAL A 153 7.06 11.28 3.67
N ILE A 154 8.08 11.61 2.88
CA ILE A 154 8.49 10.88 1.69
C ILE A 154 9.81 10.15 1.94
N LYS A 155 9.89 8.95 1.37
CA LYS A 155 11.14 8.28 1.06
C LYS A 155 11.25 8.09 -0.45
N LYS A 156 12.29 8.69 -1.04
CA LYS A 156 12.64 8.50 -2.45
C LYS A 156 13.74 7.45 -2.57
N MET A 157 13.79 6.75 -3.69
CA MET A 157 15.02 6.07 -4.06
C MET A 157 16.09 7.14 -4.32
N PRO A 158 17.35 6.95 -3.88
CA PRO A 158 18.42 7.89 -4.23
C PRO A 158 18.45 8.04 -5.75
N GLU A 159 18.59 9.28 -6.23
CA GLU A 159 18.87 9.51 -7.64
C GLU A 159 20.18 8.79 -7.94
N VAL A 160 20.09 7.66 -8.64
CA VAL A 160 21.26 7.11 -9.30
C VAL A 160 21.63 8.17 -10.32
N LEU A 161 22.70 8.93 -10.04
CA LEU A 161 23.35 9.76 -11.04
C LEU A 161 23.60 8.84 -12.25
N MET A 162 22.90 9.13 -13.35
CA MET A 162 23.24 8.56 -14.66
C MET A 162 24.57 9.12 -15.12
#